data_AF-A0A175A6M0-F1
#
_entry.id   AF-A0A175A6M0-F1
#
_cell.length_a   1.000
_cell.length_b   1.000
_cell.length_c   1.000
_cell.angle_alpha   90.00
_cell.angle_beta   90.00
_cell.angle_gamma   90.00
#
_symmetry.space_group_name_H-M   'P 1'
#
loop_
_entity.id
_entity.type
_entity.pdbx_description
1 polymer ?
#
loop_
_entity_poly.entity_id
_entity_poly.type
_entity_poly.pdbx_seq_one_letter_code
_entity_poly.pdbx_strand_id
1 'polypeptide(L)'
;MAETTIETAVQALIDYAVAKSLITEDDEICVRNYLMDMLKLEKWEKPSVKEYGSVDEILDEIVDFAVEKEIIPQSNAWRDLFDTRIMGVFTGMPHEVNARFKEKYAKSPKAATDWYYAYSEDTNYVRKGRIAKDIRWKYDSEYGQLDITINRSKPEKDPRDIAAARNAAKVSYPACMLCMENTGFAGTLTHPARQNLRPIPMTIHGDKWGFQYSPYGYYNEHCIVFNSEHIPMKIDAEVFGKLFDITDMLPHYFVGSNADLPIVGGSILSHEHFQGGHYTFAMENAPIEYEFAMSGFDSVKAGIVKWPMSVIRLSGKDRAELERACDKILVAWRAYSDESVGIYAFTDGVPHNTITPIARRHGDEYECDLVLRNNITSEERPLGIFHPNPSLHHIKKENIGLIEVMGLAVLPARLANEIKALGDALVNKTDLSGDEKLSGHAQWMNELYAKYTAVNADDAENIIKREIGAVFEQVLLDAGVYKRNDEGKAAFLRFIDSVK
;
A
#
# COMPACT_ATOMS: atom_id res chain seq x y z
N MET A 1 34.77 -20.56 -15.94
CA MET A 1 33.32 -20.29 -15.92
C MET A 1 32.89 -20.23 -17.37
N ALA A 2 31.98 -21.10 -17.81
CA ALA A 2 31.52 -21.08 -19.19
C ALA A 2 30.90 -19.71 -19.47
N GLU A 3 31.20 -19.12 -20.62
CA GLU A 3 30.62 -17.87 -21.09
C GLU A 3 29.10 -18.07 -21.18
N THR A 4 28.34 -17.39 -20.31
CA THR A 4 26.87 -17.48 -20.33
C THR A 4 26.39 -16.77 -21.59
N THR A 5 25.77 -17.50 -22.52
CA THR A 5 25.17 -16.89 -23.71
C THR A 5 23.75 -16.41 -23.42
N ILE A 6 23.22 -15.49 -24.23
CA ILE A 6 21.83 -15.01 -24.09
C ILE A 6 20.82 -16.15 -24.23
N GLU A 7 21.08 -17.15 -25.08
CA GLU A 7 20.27 -18.35 -25.23
C GLU A 7 20.17 -19.12 -23.92
N THR A 8 21.25 -19.15 -23.13
CA THR A 8 21.26 -19.80 -21.80
C THR A 8 20.30 -19.10 -20.84
N ALA A 9 20.29 -17.77 -20.81
CA ALA A 9 19.37 -17.00 -19.97
C ALA A 9 17.91 -17.13 -20.44
N VAL A 10 17.67 -17.12 -21.75
CA VAL A 10 16.33 -17.31 -22.32
C VAL A 10 15.80 -18.71 -22.01
N GLN A 11 16.61 -19.76 -22.19
CA GLN A 11 16.20 -21.12 -21.84
C GLN A 11 15.92 -21.24 -20.34
N ALA A 12 16.76 -20.62 -19.49
CA ALA A 12 16.54 -20.59 -18.06
C ALA A 12 15.20 -19.97 -17.66
N LEU A 13 14.78 -18.90 -18.33
CA LEU A 13 13.49 -18.28 -18.07
C LEU A 13 12.31 -19.18 -18.49
N ILE A 14 12.46 -19.90 -19.60
CA ILE A 14 11.46 -20.87 -20.07
C ILE A 14 11.34 -22.04 -19.08
N ASP A 15 12.47 -22.61 -18.67
CA ASP A 15 12.52 -23.71 -17.70
C ASP A 15 11.93 -23.28 -16.35
N TYR A 16 12.22 -22.05 -15.90
CA TYR A 16 11.59 -21.45 -14.73
C TYR A 16 10.06 -21.39 -14.88
N ALA A 17 9.56 -20.91 -16.02
CA ALA A 17 8.13 -20.79 -16.26
C ALA A 17 7.41 -22.15 -16.28
N VAL A 18 8.03 -23.19 -16.83
CA VAL A 18 7.53 -24.58 -16.77
C VAL A 18 7.54 -25.09 -15.32
N ALA A 19 8.66 -24.90 -14.59
CA ALA A 19 8.79 -25.33 -13.20
C ALA A 19 7.77 -24.66 -12.27
N LYS A 20 7.40 -23.40 -12.55
CA LYS A 20 6.35 -22.66 -11.86
C LYS A 20 4.94 -22.91 -12.39
N SER A 21 4.80 -23.74 -13.42
CA SER A 21 3.52 -24.02 -14.08
C SER A 21 2.82 -22.75 -14.59
N LEU A 22 3.60 -21.76 -15.03
CA LEU A 22 3.09 -20.59 -15.76
C LEU A 22 2.72 -20.97 -17.20
N ILE A 23 3.50 -21.88 -17.77
CA ILE A 23 3.31 -22.52 -19.07
C ILE A 23 3.53 -24.04 -18.94
N THR A 24 3.28 -24.79 -20.01
CA THR A 24 3.59 -26.22 -20.13
C THR A 24 4.77 -26.46 -21.09
N GLU A 25 5.31 -27.68 -21.12
CA GLU A 25 6.38 -28.05 -22.07
C GLU A 25 5.93 -27.91 -23.54
N ASP A 26 4.63 -28.06 -23.82
CA ASP A 26 4.06 -27.90 -25.16
C ASP A 26 4.22 -26.45 -25.68
N ASP A 27 4.36 -25.47 -24.79
CA ASP A 27 4.49 -24.05 -25.12
C ASP A 27 5.93 -23.63 -25.43
N GLU A 28 6.93 -24.46 -25.10
CA GLU A 28 8.36 -24.11 -25.09
C GLU A 28 8.82 -23.49 -26.41
N ILE A 29 8.50 -24.12 -27.54
CA ILE A 29 8.91 -23.66 -28.87
C ILE A 29 8.25 -22.32 -29.22
N CYS A 30 6.98 -22.16 -28.88
CA CYS A 30 6.21 -20.95 -29.21
C CYS A 30 6.74 -19.75 -28.41
N VAL A 31 6.92 -19.94 -27.09
CA VAL A 31 7.49 -18.93 -26.20
C VAL A 31 8.91 -18.57 -26.58
N ARG A 32 9.76 -19.56 -26.90
CA ARG A 32 11.12 -19.32 -27.40
C ARG A 32 11.10 -18.40 -28.62
N ASN A 33 10.24 -18.67 -29.60
CA ASN A 33 10.16 -17.85 -30.81
C ASN A 33 9.74 -16.41 -30.50
N TYR A 34 8.82 -16.19 -29.55
CA TYR A 34 8.45 -14.85 -29.11
C TYR A 34 9.61 -14.12 -28.43
N LEU A 35 10.35 -14.79 -27.55
CA LEU A 35 11.51 -14.20 -26.88
C LEU A 35 12.64 -13.89 -27.87
N MET A 36 12.90 -14.79 -28.83
CA MET A 36 13.86 -14.55 -29.90
C MET A 36 13.50 -13.33 -30.74
N ASP A 37 12.22 -13.17 -31.12
CA ASP A 37 11.75 -11.97 -31.85
C ASP A 37 11.97 -10.70 -31.02
N MET A 38 11.58 -10.71 -29.74
CA MET A 38 11.79 -9.56 -28.84
C MET A 38 13.27 -9.19 -28.67
N LEU A 39 14.16 -10.20 -28.65
CA LEU A 39 15.61 -10.05 -28.49
C LEU A 39 16.36 -9.95 -29.82
N LYS A 40 15.66 -9.93 -30.96
CA LYS A 40 16.23 -9.89 -32.32
C LYS A 40 17.28 -10.99 -32.55
N LEU A 41 17.04 -12.20 -32.02
CA LEU A 41 17.91 -13.36 -32.22
C LEU A 41 17.56 -14.07 -33.53
N GLU A 42 18.54 -14.27 -34.40
CA GLU A 42 18.36 -14.96 -35.69
C GLU A 42 18.66 -16.47 -35.63
N LYS A 43 19.33 -16.90 -34.57
CA LYS A 43 19.80 -18.29 -34.40
C LYS A 43 19.51 -18.76 -32.98
N TRP A 44 19.31 -20.06 -32.85
CA TRP A 44 19.17 -20.73 -31.56
C TRP A 44 20.06 -21.96 -31.54
N GLU A 45 21.09 -21.91 -30.70
CA GLU A 45 21.87 -23.10 -30.36
C GLU A 45 21.41 -23.58 -28.99
N LYS A 46 21.09 -24.87 -28.86
CA LYS A 46 20.59 -25.43 -27.61
C LYS A 46 21.64 -25.21 -26.52
N PRO A 47 21.36 -24.38 -25.49
CA PRO A 47 22.36 -24.07 -24.48
C PRO A 47 22.55 -25.25 -23.53
N SER A 48 23.70 -25.29 -22.85
CA SER A 48 23.91 -26.19 -21.71
C SER A 48 23.00 -25.79 -20.56
N VAL A 49 22.56 -26.78 -19.77
CA VAL A 49 21.75 -26.54 -18.55
C VAL A 49 22.54 -25.69 -17.56
N LYS A 50 21.95 -24.57 -17.11
CA LYS A 50 22.46 -23.70 -16.04
C LYS A 50 21.61 -23.91 -14.80
N GLU A 51 22.22 -24.00 -13.62
CA GLU A 51 21.47 -23.90 -12.36
C GLU A 51 20.91 -22.48 -12.22
N TYR A 52 19.61 -22.39 -11.98
CA TYR A 52 18.86 -21.14 -12.03
C TYR A 52 19.06 -20.30 -10.78
N GLY A 53 19.22 -18.99 -10.98
CA GLY A 53 19.00 -17.99 -9.95
C GLY A 53 17.52 -17.66 -9.76
N SER A 54 17.24 -16.55 -9.09
CA SER A 54 15.92 -15.95 -9.02
C SER A 54 15.45 -15.44 -10.39
N VAL A 55 14.12 -15.28 -10.57
CA VAL A 55 13.56 -14.70 -11.81
C VAL A 55 14.10 -13.30 -12.09
N ASP A 56 14.39 -12.51 -11.05
CA ASP A 56 14.97 -11.18 -11.20
C ASP A 56 16.40 -11.26 -11.77
N GLU A 57 17.24 -12.20 -11.32
CA GLU A 57 18.59 -12.40 -11.86
C GLU A 57 18.58 -12.85 -13.33
N ILE A 58 17.64 -13.74 -13.68
CA ILE A 58 17.48 -14.20 -15.08
C ILE A 58 17.02 -13.03 -15.98
N LEU A 59 16.04 -12.24 -15.52
CA LEU A 59 15.56 -11.08 -16.25
C LEU A 59 16.65 -10.00 -16.38
N ASP A 60 17.44 -9.75 -15.34
CA ASP A 60 18.54 -8.79 -15.37
C ASP A 60 19.54 -9.14 -16.47
N GLU A 61 19.94 -10.42 -16.61
CA GLU A 61 20.83 -10.87 -17.71
C GLU A 61 20.23 -10.60 -19.11
N ILE A 62 18.94 -10.89 -19.29
CA ILE A 62 18.25 -10.68 -20.57
C ILE A 62 18.09 -9.19 -20.90
N VAL A 63 17.75 -8.38 -19.90
CA VAL A 63 17.55 -6.94 -20.02
C VAL A 63 18.88 -6.22 -20.27
N ASP A 64 19.96 -6.65 -19.60
CA ASP A 64 21.31 -6.14 -19.84
C ASP A 64 21.76 -6.39 -21.28
N PHE A 65 21.51 -7.59 -21.80
CA PHE A 65 21.75 -7.89 -23.22
C PHE A 65 20.94 -6.96 -24.14
N ALA A 66 19.66 -6.73 -23.84
CA ALA A 66 18.81 -5.87 -24.64
C ALA A 66 19.29 -4.40 -24.64
N VAL A 67 19.87 -3.92 -23.55
CA VAL A 67 20.53 -2.61 -23.48
C VAL A 67 21.84 -2.63 -24.29
N GLU A 68 22.69 -3.64 -24.10
CA GLU A 68 23.98 -3.76 -24.79
C GLU A 68 23.82 -3.82 -26.32
N LYS A 69 22.80 -4.52 -26.81
CA LYS A 69 22.46 -4.62 -28.24
C LYS A 69 21.58 -3.48 -28.75
N GLU A 70 21.36 -2.45 -27.94
CA GLU A 70 20.55 -1.27 -28.29
C GLU A 70 19.12 -1.64 -28.75
N ILE A 71 18.58 -2.75 -28.25
CA ILE A 71 17.19 -3.17 -28.46
C ILE A 71 16.27 -2.25 -27.66
N ILE A 72 16.71 -1.87 -26.45
CA ILE A 72 16.06 -0.89 -25.60
C ILE A 72 17.08 0.19 -25.15
N PRO A 73 16.63 1.42 -24.85
CA PRO A 73 17.50 2.45 -24.31
C PRO A 73 18.04 2.11 -22.91
N GLN A 74 19.23 2.62 -22.57
CA GLN A 74 19.81 2.50 -21.24
C GLN A 74 19.10 3.42 -20.22
N SER A 75 17.97 2.98 -19.69
CA SER A 75 17.21 3.68 -18.64
C SER A 75 16.46 2.70 -17.73
N ASN A 76 16.24 3.07 -16.48
CA ASN A 76 15.49 2.24 -15.53
C ASN A 76 14.03 2.04 -15.98
N ALA A 77 13.39 3.08 -16.50
CA ALA A 77 12.03 2.96 -17.04
C ALA A 77 11.95 1.97 -18.20
N TRP A 78 12.88 2.00 -19.16
CA TRP A 78 12.87 1.06 -20.30
C TRP A 78 13.17 -0.38 -19.88
N ARG A 79 14.04 -0.57 -18.89
CA ARG A 79 14.29 -1.88 -18.28
C ARG A 79 13.02 -2.46 -17.65
N ASP A 80 12.29 -1.66 -16.88
CA ASP A 80 11.00 -2.04 -16.26
C ASP A 80 9.88 -2.30 -17.30
N LEU A 81 9.86 -1.60 -18.43
CA LEU A 81 8.91 -1.89 -19.51
C LEU A 81 9.25 -3.21 -20.20
N PHE A 82 10.53 -3.47 -20.43
CA PHE A 82 10.97 -4.65 -21.17
C PHE A 82 10.89 -5.93 -20.36
N ASP A 83 11.28 -5.91 -19.07
CA ASP A 83 11.16 -7.09 -18.20
C ASP A 83 9.69 -7.52 -18.04
N THR A 84 8.78 -6.55 -17.92
CA THR A 84 7.34 -6.78 -17.81
C THR A 84 6.77 -7.34 -19.12
N ARG A 85 7.28 -6.86 -20.26
CA ARG A 85 6.92 -7.40 -21.58
C ARG A 85 7.34 -8.86 -21.73
N ILE A 86 8.56 -9.20 -21.31
CA ILE A 86 9.07 -10.57 -21.30
C ILE A 86 8.17 -11.46 -20.45
N MET A 87 7.89 -11.05 -19.21
CA MET A 87 7.00 -11.83 -18.32
C MET A 87 5.56 -11.93 -18.82
N GLY A 88 5.11 -10.97 -19.63
CA GLY A 88 3.84 -11.03 -20.33
C GLY A 88 3.68 -12.26 -21.23
N VAL A 89 4.78 -12.79 -21.79
CA VAL A 89 4.77 -14.00 -22.63
C VAL A 89 4.35 -15.25 -21.83
N PHE A 90 4.72 -15.31 -20.56
CA PHE A 90 4.41 -16.41 -19.66
C PHE A 90 3.10 -16.22 -18.90
N THR A 91 2.39 -15.11 -19.15
CA THR A 91 1.18 -14.77 -18.41
C THR A 91 -0.05 -15.21 -19.19
N GLY A 92 -0.68 -16.30 -18.74
CA GLY A 92 -1.92 -16.84 -19.31
C GLY A 92 -3.02 -15.80 -19.54
N MET A 93 -3.93 -16.09 -20.46
CA MET A 93 -5.03 -15.21 -20.82
C MET A 93 -6.00 -15.04 -19.63
N PRO A 94 -6.74 -13.93 -19.54
CA PRO A 94 -7.65 -13.68 -18.42
C PRO A 94 -8.63 -14.83 -18.14
N HIS A 95 -9.14 -15.50 -19.16
CA HIS A 95 -10.07 -16.62 -18.98
C HIS A 95 -9.43 -17.83 -18.29
N GLU A 96 -8.14 -18.09 -18.51
CA GLU A 96 -7.39 -19.20 -17.92
C GLU A 96 -7.10 -18.93 -16.44
N VAL A 97 -6.60 -17.73 -16.15
CA VAL A 97 -6.32 -17.28 -14.77
C VAL A 97 -7.62 -17.27 -13.95
N ASN A 98 -8.71 -16.77 -14.52
CA ASN A 98 -10.02 -16.75 -13.86
C ASN A 98 -10.58 -18.16 -13.63
N ALA A 99 -10.42 -19.07 -14.60
CA ALA A 99 -10.85 -20.46 -14.43
C ALA A 99 -10.08 -21.15 -13.30
N ARG A 100 -8.76 -20.93 -13.25
CA ARG A 100 -7.90 -21.48 -12.19
C ARG A 100 -8.22 -20.88 -10.82
N PHE A 101 -8.45 -19.56 -10.73
CA PHE A 101 -8.91 -18.94 -9.49
C PHE A 101 -10.20 -19.57 -8.98
N LYS A 102 -11.20 -19.72 -9.86
CA LYS A 102 -12.49 -20.36 -9.52
C LYS A 102 -12.33 -21.81 -9.05
N GLU A 103 -11.47 -22.58 -9.72
CA GLU A 103 -11.14 -23.96 -9.31
C GLU A 103 -10.57 -24.00 -7.88
N LYS A 104 -9.65 -23.09 -7.55
CA LYS A 104 -9.08 -22.99 -6.21
C LYS A 104 -10.09 -22.48 -5.19
N TYR A 105 -10.92 -21.51 -5.57
CA TYR A 105 -11.95 -20.92 -4.72
C TYR A 105 -13.01 -21.93 -4.30
N ALA A 106 -13.36 -22.87 -5.18
CA ALA A 106 -14.24 -23.99 -4.86
C ALA A 106 -13.70 -24.91 -3.74
N LYS A 107 -12.39 -24.89 -3.47
CA LYS A 107 -11.79 -25.58 -2.32
C LYS A 107 -11.87 -24.71 -1.06
N SER A 108 -11.41 -23.46 -1.16
CA SER A 108 -11.63 -22.43 -0.15
C SER A 108 -11.20 -21.05 -0.70
N PRO A 109 -11.73 -19.94 -0.15
CA PRO A 109 -11.25 -18.60 -0.48
C PRO A 109 -9.74 -18.45 -0.31
N LYS A 110 -9.19 -18.99 0.79
CA LYS A 110 -7.75 -18.97 1.07
C LYS A 110 -6.93 -19.73 0.02
N ALA A 111 -7.39 -20.90 -0.44
CA ALA A 111 -6.68 -21.64 -1.47
C ALA A 111 -6.62 -20.87 -2.81
N ALA A 112 -7.62 -20.03 -3.09
CA ALA A 112 -7.62 -19.16 -4.27
C ALA A 112 -6.62 -18.00 -4.14
N THR A 113 -6.61 -17.31 -3.00
CA THR A 113 -5.67 -16.22 -2.76
C THR A 113 -4.23 -16.71 -2.65
N ASP A 114 -3.98 -17.83 -1.96
CA ASP A 114 -2.65 -18.44 -1.86
C ASP A 114 -2.08 -18.75 -3.25
N TRP A 115 -2.91 -19.35 -4.13
CA TRP A 115 -2.50 -19.63 -5.50
C TRP A 115 -2.29 -18.35 -6.32
N TYR A 116 -3.21 -17.39 -6.24
CA TYR A 116 -3.15 -16.18 -7.05
C TYR A 116 -1.99 -15.27 -6.63
N TYR A 117 -1.65 -15.24 -5.34
CA TYR A 117 -0.49 -14.52 -4.82
C TYR A 117 0.79 -15.15 -5.32
N ALA A 118 0.94 -16.48 -5.20
CA ALA A 118 2.08 -17.21 -5.75
C ALA A 118 2.20 -17.01 -7.27
N TYR A 119 1.08 -17.09 -8.01
CA TYR A 119 1.06 -16.80 -9.45
C TYR A 119 1.52 -15.37 -9.75
N SER A 120 1.10 -14.38 -8.96
CA SER A 120 1.51 -12.99 -9.12
C SER A 120 2.98 -12.75 -8.77
N GLU A 121 3.55 -13.48 -7.82
CA GLU A 121 4.99 -13.50 -7.55
C GLU A 121 5.75 -14.15 -8.71
N ASP A 122 5.28 -15.29 -9.22
CA ASP A 122 5.96 -16.07 -10.25
C ASP A 122 5.90 -15.41 -11.64
N THR A 123 4.84 -14.65 -11.96
CA THR A 123 4.80 -13.78 -13.16
C THR A 123 5.61 -12.48 -13.00
N ASN A 124 6.28 -12.31 -11.85
CA ASN A 124 6.97 -11.09 -11.45
C ASN A 124 6.09 -9.83 -11.53
N TYR A 125 4.78 -9.97 -11.30
CA TYR A 125 3.88 -8.83 -11.14
C TYR A 125 4.02 -8.25 -9.72
N VAL A 126 3.96 -9.11 -8.71
CA VAL A 126 4.40 -8.81 -7.35
C VAL A 126 5.91 -8.97 -7.31
N ARG A 127 6.63 -7.85 -7.21
CA ARG A 127 8.09 -7.79 -7.37
C ARG A 127 8.83 -8.27 -6.12
N LYS A 128 8.76 -9.57 -5.82
CA LYS A 128 9.29 -10.18 -4.59
C LYS A 128 10.75 -9.83 -4.30
N GLY A 129 11.64 -9.90 -5.30
CA GLY A 129 13.05 -9.55 -5.09
C GLY A 129 13.29 -8.06 -4.84
N ARG A 130 12.40 -7.17 -5.29
CA ARG A 130 12.42 -5.75 -4.94
C ARG A 130 11.90 -5.52 -3.52
N ILE A 131 10.82 -6.21 -3.14
CA ILE A 131 10.23 -6.17 -1.79
C ILE A 131 11.21 -6.67 -0.73
N ALA A 132 11.99 -7.71 -1.04
CA ALA A 132 13.01 -8.25 -0.15
C ALA A 132 14.13 -7.25 0.22
N LYS A 133 14.24 -6.12 -0.50
CA LYS A 133 15.21 -5.05 -0.22
C LYS A 133 14.69 -4.03 0.79
N ASP A 134 13.40 -4.05 1.13
CA ASP A 134 12.78 -3.16 2.11
C ASP A 134 13.43 -3.35 3.49
N ILE A 135 13.58 -2.25 4.22
CA ILE A 135 13.99 -2.31 5.63
C ILE A 135 12.72 -2.34 6.47
N ARG A 136 12.64 -3.27 7.42
CA ARG A 136 11.48 -3.45 8.30
C ARG A 136 11.92 -3.64 9.73
N TRP A 137 11.26 -2.96 10.67
CA TRP A 137 11.41 -3.20 12.10
C TRP A 137 10.09 -2.89 12.80
N LYS A 138 10.02 -3.26 14.07
CA LYS A 138 8.85 -3.01 14.91
C LYS A 138 9.20 -2.02 16.01
N TYR A 139 8.21 -1.22 16.41
CA TYR A 139 8.32 -0.24 17.47
C TYR A 139 7.22 -0.47 18.51
N ASP A 140 7.62 -0.76 19.74
CA ASP A 140 6.68 -0.94 20.85
C ASP A 140 6.24 0.44 21.37
N SER A 141 4.95 0.74 21.21
CA SER A 141 4.29 1.97 21.69
C SER A 141 3.27 1.67 22.78
N GLU A 142 2.71 2.70 23.41
CA GLU A 142 1.62 2.52 24.37
C GLU A 142 0.30 2.02 23.74
N TYR A 143 0.21 2.07 22.40
CA TYR A 143 -0.94 1.68 21.58
C TYR A 143 -0.78 0.30 20.94
N GLY A 144 0.34 -0.39 21.19
CA GLY A 144 0.68 -1.66 20.57
C GLY A 144 1.95 -1.55 19.72
N GLN A 145 2.24 -2.60 18.96
CA GLN A 145 3.49 -2.71 18.21
C GLN A 145 3.32 -2.17 16.79
N LEU A 146 3.81 -0.96 16.54
CA LEU A 146 3.77 -0.32 15.22
C LEU A 146 4.79 -0.96 14.28
N ASP A 147 4.39 -1.21 13.03
CA ASP A 147 5.28 -1.69 11.98
C ASP A 147 5.92 -0.51 11.28
N ILE A 148 7.24 -0.52 11.11
CA ILE A 148 7.96 0.52 10.37
C ILE A 148 8.63 -0.11 9.17
N THR A 149 8.36 0.44 7.98
CA THR A 149 9.05 0.04 6.76
C THR A 149 9.61 1.23 5.99
N ILE A 150 10.82 1.04 5.45
CA ILE A 150 11.36 1.90 4.40
C ILE A 150 11.19 1.13 3.08
N ASN A 151 10.25 1.58 2.26
CA ASN A 151 9.98 0.95 0.98
C ASN A 151 11.10 1.30 -0.01
N ARG A 152 11.80 0.26 -0.47
CA ARG A 152 12.85 0.31 -1.49
C ARG A 152 12.43 -0.45 -2.76
N SER A 153 11.23 -1.02 -2.77
CA SER A 153 10.67 -1.73 -3.91
C SER A 153 10.19 -0.80 -5.03
N LYS A 154 9.85 0.45 -4.70
CA LYS A 154 9.48 1.48 -5.68
C LYS A 154 10.75 2.11 -6.29
N PRO A 155 10.97 2.01 -7.61
CA PRO A 155 12.15 2.57 -8.25
C PRO A 155 12.15 4.11 -8.19
N GLU A 156 13.30 4.71 -7.91
CA GLU A 156 13.54 6.14 -8.10
C GLU A 156 13.56 6.48 -9.60
N LYS A 157 12.97 7.62 -9.96
CA LYS A 157 12.96 8.06 -11.36
C LYS A 157 14.31 8.64 -11.74
N ASP A 158 14.94 8.10 -12.78
CA ASP A 158 16.16 8.66 -13.36
C ASP A 158 15.87 10.07 -13.92
N PRO A 159 16.77 11.07 -13.73
CA PRO A 159 16.63 12.38 -14.37
C PRO A 159 16.39 12.32 -15.88
N ARG A 160 16.98 11.34 -16.58
CA ARG A 160 16.76 11.07 -18.01
C ARG A 160 15.33 10.63 -18.29
N ASP A 161 14.75 9.80 -17.42
CA ASP A 161 13.36 9.35 -17.52
C ASP A 161 12.39 10.51 -17.28
N ILE A 162 12.71 11.40 -16.33
CA ILE A 162 11.92 12.61 -16.07
C ILE A 162 11.92 13.52 -17.31
N ALA A 163 13.08 13.72 -17.93
CA ALA A 163 13.21 14.54 -19.15
C ALA A 163 12.45 13.92 -20.33
N ALA A 164 12.59 12.61 -20.55
CA ALA A 164 11.89 11.89 -21.61
C ALA A 164 10.37 11.89 -21.40
N ALA A 165 9.90 11.69 -20.17
CA ALA A 165 8.47 11.73 -19.80
C ALA A 165 7.82 13.09 -20.02
N ARG A 166 8.56 14.20 -19.81
CA ARG A 166 8.06 15.56 -20.09
C ARG A 166 7.78 15.80 -21.57
N ASN A 167 8.53 15.14 -22.44
CA ASN A 167 8.39 15.25 -23.89
C ASN A 167 7.46 14.18 -24.48
N ALA A 168 7.02 13.20 -23.67
CA ALA A 168 6.14 12.14 -24.11
C ALA A 168 4.72 12.68 -24.37
N ALA A 169 4.06 12.14 -25.41
CA ALA A 169 2.66 12.42 -25.64
C ALA A 169 1.82 12.01 -24.43
N LYS A 170 0.84 12.84 -24.06
CA LYS A 170 -0.12 12.46 -23.01
C LYS A 170 -0.90 11.24 -23.49
N VAL A 171 -0.83 10.17 -22.72
CA VAL A 171 -1.58 8.95 -22.96
C VAL A 171 -2.98 9.12 -22.38
N SER A 172 -4.02 8.84 -23.17
CA SER A 172 -5.42 8.85 -22.70
C SER A 172 -5.94 7.47 -22.30
N TYR A 173 -5.18 6.41 -22.59
CA TYR A 173 -5.55 5.01 -22.35
C TYR A 173 -4.36 4.20 -21.81
N PRO A 174 -4.50 3.48 -20.68
CA PRO A 174 -5.62 3.49 -19.76
C PRO A 174 -5.82 4.85 -19.07
N ALA A 175 -7.04 5.15 -18.65
CA ALA A 175 -7.35 6.47 -18.06
C ALA A 175 -6.68 6.69 -16.68
N CYS A 176 -6.44 5.62 -15.91
CA CYS A 176 -5.57 5.66 -14.73
C CYS A 176 -4.87 4.30 -14.49
N MET A 177 -4.06 4.21 -13.43
CA MET A 177 -3.28 3.02 -13.08
C MET A 177 -4.12 1.84 -12.54
N LEU A 178 -5.41 2.06 -12.26
CA LEU A 178 -6.33 1.05 -11.73
C LEU A 178 -7.35 0.54 -12.76
N CYS A 179 -7.57 1.27 -13.86
CA CYS A 179 -8.48 0.86 -14.93
C CYS A 179 -8.27 -0.58 -15.39
N MET A 180 -9.36 -1.34 -15.61
CA MET A 180 -9.30 -2.73 -16.09
C MET A 180 -8.54 -2.87 -17.41
N GLU A 181 -8.53 -1.81 -18.22
CA GLU A 181 -7.77 -1.58 -19.44
C GLU A 181 -6.26 -1.76 -19.28
N ASN A 182 -5.74 -1.71 -18.05
CA ASN A 182 -4.36 -2.04 -17.74
C ASN A 182 -4.03 -3.52 -17.96
N THR A 183 -5.03 -4.42 -18.01
CA THR A 183 -4.80 -5.85 -18.22
C THR A 183 -4.06 -6.08 -19.53
N GLY A 184 -2.81 -6.53 -19.47
CA GLY A 184 -2.01 -6.75 -20.66
C GLY A 184 -1.35 -5.50 -21.26
N PHE A 185 -1.48 -4.32 -20.63
CA PHE A 185 -1.04 -3.06 -21.22
C PHE A 185 0.49 -2.95 -21.29
N ALA A 186 1.01 -2.50 -22.44
CA ALA A 186 2.45 -2.42 -22.70
C ALA A 186 3.21 -1.37 -21.86
N GLY A 187 2.48 -0.42 -21.29
CA GLY A 187 3.08 0.72 -20.59
C GLY A 187 3.69 1.75 -21.53
N THR A 188 4.11 2.86 -20.92
CA THR A 188 4.83 3.98 -21.50
C THR A 188 5.78 4.55 -20.44
N LEU A 189 6.57 5.56 -20.77
CA LEU A 189 7.43 6.24 -19.78
C LEU A 189 6.64 6.96 -18.67
N THR A 190 5.34 7.20 -18.88
CA THR A 190 4.46 7.89 -17.93
C THR A 190 3.43 6.97 -17.30
N HIS A 191 3.25 5.75 -17.82
CA HIS A 191 2.25 4.79 -17.37
C HIS A 191 2.85 3.38 -17.30
N PRO A 192 2.82 2.69 -16.16
CA PRO A 192 3.59 1.46 -16.00
C PRO A 192 3.09 0.32 -16.89
N ALA A 193 4.00 -0.58 -17.28
CA ALA A 193 3.65 -1.82 -17.97
C ALA A 193 2.88 -2.78 -17.05
N ARG A 194 1.98 -3.53 -17.66
CA ARG A 194 1.01 -4.44 -17.02
C ARG A 194 0.72 -5.66 -17.89
N GLN A 195 1.66 -6.03 -18.78
CA GLN A 195 1.54 -7.24 -19.61
C GLN A 195 1.42 -8.53 -18.79
N ASN A 196 1.98 -8.54 -17.58
CA ASN A 196 1.91 -9.64 -16.62
C ASN A 196 0.80 -9.48 -15.54
N LEU A 197 -0.09 -8.49 -15.67
CA LEU A 197 -1.23 -8.31 -14.76
C LEU A 197 -2.48 -9.00 -15.30
N ARG A 198 -3.17 -9.78 -14.45
CA ARG A 198 -4.47 -10.41 -14.73
C ARG A 198 -5.39 -10.25 -13.51
N PRO A 199 -6.19 -9.18 -13.42
CA PRO A 199 -7.09 -8.98 -12.28
C PRO A 199 -8.20 -10.03 -12.27
N ILE A 200 -8.58 -10.50 -11.08
CA ILE A 200 -9.70 -11.43 -10.89
C ILE A 200 -11.01 -10.62 -10.84
N PRO A 201 -12.04 -10.97 -11.63
CA PRO A 201 -13.31 -10.29 -11.59
C PRO A 201 -14.07 -10.60 -10.29
N MET A 202 -14.66 -9.58 -9.69
CA MET A 202 -15.54 -9.64 -8.52
C MET A 202 -16.88 -8.99 -8.82
N THR A 203 -17.90 -9.32 -8.02
CA THR A 203 -19.19 -8.63 -8.02
C THR A 203 -19.42 -8.06 -6.64
N ILE A 204 -19.42 -6.73 -6.53
CA ILE A 204 -19.53 -5.99 -5.27
C ILE A 204 -20.69 -5.01 -5.41
N HIS A 205 -21.67 -5.09 -4.52
CA HIS A 205 -22.88 -4.28 -4.53
C HIS A 205 -23.62 -4.28 -5.89
N GLY A 206 -23.60 -5.43 -6.59
CA GLY A 206 -24.20 -5.59 -7.93
C GLY A 206 -23.32 -5.15 -9.10
N ASP A 207 -22.26 -4.39 -8.85
CA ASP A 207 -21.37 -3.85 -9.87
C ASP A 207 -20.19 -4.78 -10.18
N LYS A 208 -19.51 -4.53 -11.30
CA LYS A 208 -18.31 -5.27 -11.72
C LYS A 208 -17.06 -4.64 -11.14
N TRP A 209 -16.25 -5.45 -10.48
CA TRP A 209 -15.00 -5.03 -9.85
C TRP A 209 -13.84 -5.94 -10.28
N GLY A 210 -12.62 -5.46 -10.09
CA GLY A 210 -11.38 -6.21 -10.26
C GLY A 210 -10.65 -6.36 -8.93
N PHE A 211 -9.95 -7.48 -8.75
CA PHE A 211 -9.05 -7.76 -7.63
C PHE A 211 -7.65 -8.05 -8.16
N GLN A 212 -6.66 -7.36 -7.61
CA GLN A 212 -5.25 -7.58 -7.92
C GLN A 212 -4.39 -7.37 -6.67
N TYR A 213 -3.19 -7.94 -6.66
CA TYR A 213 -2.19 -7.58 -5.64
C TYR A 213 -1.47 -6.27 -5.98
N SER A 214 -0.94 -5.60 -4.97
CA SER A 214 -0.04 -4.47 -5.16
C SER A 214 1.33 -4.98 -5.62
N PRO A 215 1.90 -4.45 -6.72
CA PRO A 215 3.21 -4.90 -7.21
C PRO A 215 4.36 -4.56 -6.24
N TYR A 216 4.14 -3.65 -5.28
CA TYR A 216 5.15 -3.15 -4.34
C TYR A 216 5.05 -3.76 -2.94
N GLY A 217 3.95 -4.46 -2.62
CA GLY A 217 3.70 -5.19 -1.37
C GLY A 217 4.21 -4.55 -0.06
N TYR A 218 3.39 -3.75 0.61
CA TYR A 218 3.75 -3.18 1.93
C TYR A 218 3.64 -4.19 3.09
N TYR A 219 2.74 -5.16 2.95
CA TYR A 219 2.49 -6.26 3.89
C TYR A 219 2.07 -7.50 3.11
N ASN A 220 1.98 -8.64 3.79
CA ASN A 220 1.61 -9.92 3.16
C ASN A 220 0.27 -9.80 2.42
N GLU A 221 0.25 -10.24 1.16
CA GLU A 221 -0.96 -10.26 0.33
C GLU A 221 -1.66 -8.89 0.20
N HIS A 222 -0.92 -7.77 0.29
CA HIS A 222 -1.46 -6.42 0.04
C HIS A 222 -2.14 -6.36 -1.33
N CYS A 223 -3.46 -6.14 -1.33
CA CYS A 223 -4.29 -6.15 -2.50
C CYS A 223 -5.08 -4.84 -2.69
N ILE A 224 -5.61 -4.71 -3.91
CA ILE A 224 -6.45 -3.61 -4.36
C ILE A 224 -7.70 -4.24 -5.00
N VAL A 225 -8.87 -3.80 -4.54
CA VAL A 225 -10.17 -4.15 -5.13
C VAL A 225 -10.75 -2.88 -5.73
N PHE A 226 -10.97 -2.82 -7.03
CA PHE A 226 -11.27 -1.57 -7.74
C PHE A 226 -12.47 -1.71 -8.67
N ASN A 227 -13.23 -0.62 -8.82
CA ASN A 227 -14.41 -0.61 -9.68
C ASN A 227 -13.98 -0.82 -11.14
N SER A 228 -14.73 -1.56 -11.95
CA SER A 228 -14.38 -1.70 -13.36
C SER A 228 -14.58 -0.38 -14.13
N GLU A 229 -15.50 0.47 -13.67
CA GLU A 229 -15.71 1.81 -14.22
C GLU A 229 -14.75 2.82 -13.58
N HIS A 230 -14.23 3.75 -14.38
CA HIS A 230 -13.41 4.85 -13.88
C HIS A 230 -14.32 5.94 -13.31
N ILE A 231 -14.80 5.72 -12.09
CA ILE A 231 -15.62 6.68 -11.35
C ILE A 231 -14.88 7.14 -10.08
N PRO A 232 -15.03 8.41 -9.67
CA PRO A 232 -14.43 8.90 -8.44
C PRO A 232 -14.86 8.10 -7.22
N MET A 233 -13.94 7.99 -6.28
CA MET A 233 -14.19 7.35 -5.00
C MET A 233 -15.19 8.14 -4.17
N LYS A 234 -16.05 7.43 -3.43
CA LYS A 234 -17.04 8.04 -2.54
C LYS A 234 -17.17 7.22 -1.26
N ILE A 235 -17.27 7.92 -0.13
CA ILE A 235 -17.66 7.32 1.15
C ILE A 235 -19.12 7.70 1.39
N ASP A 236 -20.03 6.74 1.39
CA ASP A 236 -21.45 6.92 1.71
C ASP A 236 -22.02 5.63 2.32
N ALA A 237 -23.33 5.54 2.54
CA ALA A 237 -23.97 4.38 3.13
C ALA A 237 -23.61 3.05 2.40
N GLU A 238 -23.44 3.09 1.08
CA GLU A 238 -23.14 1.90 0.28
C GLU A 238 -21.73 1.35 0.54
N VAL A 239 -20.80 2.19 1.06
CA VAL A 239 -19.43 1.77 1.32
C VAL A 239 -19.36 0.56 2.25
N PHE A 240 -20.24 0.49 3.25
CA PHE A 240 -20.25 -0.60 4.22
C PHE A 240 -20.66 -1.92 3.57
N GLY A 241 -21.72 -1.89 2.74
CA GLY A 241 -22.13 -3.05 1.96
C GLY A 241 -21.05 -3.51 0.98
N LYS A 242 -20.37 -2.56 0.30
CA LYS A 242 -19.24 -2.87 -0.60
C LYS A 242 -18.09 -3.55 0.15
N LEU A 243 -17.71 -3.04 1.32
CA LEU A 243 -16.64 -3.63 2.14
C LEU A 243 -17.03 -5.03 2.64
N PHE A 244 -18.28 -5.23 3.09
CA PHE A 244 -18.74 -6.55 3.57
C PHE A 244 -18.91 -7.57 2.45
N ASP A 245 -19.29 -7.19 1.23
CA ASP A 245 -19.27 -8.10 0.08
C ASP A 245 -17.86 -8.65 -0.19
N ILE A 246 -16.83 -7.80 -0.02
CA ILE A 246 -15.43 -8.21 -0.17
C ILE A 246 -15.04 -9.19 0.94
N THR A 247 -15.39 -8.91 2.21
CA THR A 247 -15.08 -9.81 3.32
C THR A 247 -15.92 -11.10 3.31
N ASP A 248 -17.08 -11.11 2.67
CA ASP A 248 -17.84 -12.34 2.40
C ASP A 248 -17.13 -13.21 1.38
N MET A 249 -16.57 -12.60 0.32
CA MET A 249 -15.78 -13.33 -0.67
C MET A 249 -14.43 -13.79 -0.12
N LEU A 250 -13.76 -12.97 0.72
CA LEU A 250 -12.42 -13.20 1.26
C LEU A 250 -12.42 -13.02 2.79
N PRO A 251 -12.96 -13.98 3.56
CA PRO A 251 -13.20 -13.82 5.00
C PRO A 251 -11.93 -13.76 5.86
N HIS A 252 -10.79 -14.18 5.33
CA HIS A 252 -9.49 -14.10 6.00
C HIS A 252 -8.76 -12.77 5.73
N TYR A 253 -9.35 -11.87 4.95
CA TYR A 253 -8.78 -10.56 4.65
C TYR A 253 -9.49 -9.48 5.46
N PHE A 254 -8.75 -8.43 5.81
CA PHE A 254 -9.35 -7.12 6.04
C PHE A 254 -9.45 -6.37 4.71
N VAL A 255 -10.35 -5.39 4.65
CA VAL A 255 -10.48 -4.46 3.53
C VAL A 255 -10.87 -3.10 4.06
N GLY A 256 -10.32 -2.03 3.51
CA GLY A 256 -10.66 -0.69 3.91
C GLY A 256 -10.50 0.32 2.78
N SER A 257 -10.98 1.52 3.07
CA SER A 257 -11.03 2.62 2.13
C SER A 257 -10.25 3.80 2.66
N ASN A 258 -9.48 4.48 1.80
CA ASN A 258 -8.99 5.81 2.17
C ASN A 258 -10.18 6.78 2.32
N ALA A 259 -9.95 7.94 2.93
CA ALA A 259 -10.97 8.99 2.94
C ALA A 259 -11.16 9.59 1.52
N ASP A 260 -12.41 9.99 1.21
CA ASP A 260 -12.81 10.60 -0.07
C ASP A 260 -12.53 12.11 -0.17
N LEU A 261 -12.08 12.72 0.93
CA LEU A 261 -11.68 14.13 0.95
C LEU A 261 -10.18 14.29 0.68
N PRO A 262 -9.75 15.42 0.07
CA PRO A 262 -8.33 15.71 -0.11
C PRO A 262 -7.63 15.86 1.25
N ILE A 263 -6.29 15.78 1.25
CA ILE A 263 -5.40 15.92 2.43
C ILE A 263 -5.43 14.70 3.37
N VAL A 264 -6.55 14.01 3.54
CA VAL A 264 -6.72 12.92 4.52
C VAL A 264 -6.42 11.49 3.99
N GLY A 265 -5.43 11.34 3.10
CA GLY A 265 -4.77 10.04 2.85
C GLY A 265 -4.98 9.36 1.48
N GLY A 266 -5.94 9.79 0.67
CA GLY A 266 -6.13 9.23 -0.68
C GLY A 266 -5.09 9.72 -1.68
N SER A 267 -4.41 8.80 -2.38
CA SER A 267 -3.47 9.11 -3.48
C SER A 267 -4.11 9.02 -4.87
N ILE A 268 -5.18 8.23 -5.02
CA ILE A 268 -5.96 8.08 -6.26
C ILE A 268 -7.44 8.26 -5.91
N LEU A 269 -7.94 9.50 -5.96
CA LEU A 269 -9.37 9.78 -5.68
C LEU A 269 -10.25 9.68 -6.93
N SER A 270 -9.64 9.62 -8.12
CA SER A 270 -10.35 9.62 -9.40
C SER A 270 -10.95 8.27 -9.78
N HIS A 271 -10.55 7.18 -9.11
CA HIS A 271 -11.03 5.83 -9.36
C HIS A 271 -11.34 5.14 -8.04
N GLU A 272 -12.60 4.78 -7.82
CA GLU A 272 -13.10 4.06 -6.66
C GLU A 272 -12.38 2.70 -6.49
N HIS A 273 -11.75 2.54 -5.33
CA HIS A 273 -11.04 1.33 -4.96
C HIS A 273 -10.93 1.18 -3.44
N PHE A 274 -10.69 -0.05 -3.01
CA PHE A 274 -10.40 -0.46 -1.66
C PHE A 274 -9.03 -1.14 -1.60
N GLN A 275 -8.41 -1.13 -0.43
CA GLN A 275 -7.17 -1.82 -0.16
C GLN A 275 -7.38 -2.84 0.95
N GLY A 276 -6.70 -3.98 0.86
CA GLY A 276 -6.86 -5.05 1.84
C GLY A 276 -5.72 -6.05 1.80
N GLY A 277 -5.90 -7.17 2.47
CA GLY A 277 -4.97 -8.29 2.41
C GLY A 277 -5.07 -9.19 3.63
N HIS A 278 -4.22 -10.22 3.66
CA HIS A 278 -4.10 -11.14 4.79
C HIS A 278 -2.97 -10.69 5.72
N TYR A 279 -3.29 -9.73 6.57
CA TYR A 279 -2.37 -9.17 7.55
C TYR A 279 -3.13 -8.60 8.75
N THR A 280 -2.60 -8.84 9.95
CA THR A 280 -3.16 -8.31 11.20
C THR A 280 -2.36 -7.08 11.62
N PHE A 281 -2.99 -5.92 11.58
CA PHE A 281 -2.39 -4.65 11.97
C PHE A 281 -2.44 -4.42 13.48
N ALA A 282 -1.61 -3.52 14.00
CA ALA A 282 -1.60 -3.15 15.41
C ALA A 282 -2.97 -2.63 15.90
N MET A 283 -3.66 -1.82 15.08
CA MET A 283 -4.98 -1.29 15.40
C MET A 283 -6.05 -2.37 15.55
N GLU A 284 -5.95 -3.49 14.81
CA GLU A 284 -6.89 -4.61 14.93
C GLU A 284 -6.84 -5.22 16.34
N ASN A 285 -5.64 -5.37 16.90
CA ASN A 285 -5.41 -5.91 18.25
C ASN A 285 -5.65 -4.88 19.38
N ALA A 286 -5.83 -3.60 19.06
CA ALA A 286 -5.98 -2.56 20.05
C ALA A 286 -7.30 -2.73 20.83
N PRO A 287 -7.28 -2.64 22.18
CA PRO A 287 -8.46 -2.88 23.00
C PRO A 287 -9.46 -1.72 22.90
N ILE A 288 -10.73 -2.00 23.21
CA ILE A 288 -11.72 -0.96 23.48
C ILE A 288 -11.45 -0.34 24.86
N GLU A 289 -11.34 0.99 24.93
CA GLU A 289 -11.16 1.73 26.19
C GLU A 289 -12.45 2.37 26.72
N TYR A 290 -13.49 2.46 25.89
CA TYR A 290 -14.80 2.94 26.29
C TYR A 290 -15.88 2.29 25.43
N GLU A 291 -16.74 1.47 26.04
CA GLU A 291 -17.89 0.85 25.38
C GLU A 291 -19.12 1.77 25.46
N PHE A 292 -19.96 1.71 24.43
CA PHE A 292 -21.26 2.36 24.43
C PHE A 292 -22.29 1.57 23.63
N ALA A 293 -23.56 1.74 23.98
CA ALA A 293 -24.70 1.21 23.24
C ALA A 293 -25.27 2.27 22.30
N MET A 294 -25.81 1.84 21.16
CA MET A 294 -26.50 2.70 20.21
C MET A 294 -27.98 2.34 20.16
N SER A 295 -28.85 3.29 20.49
CA SER A 295 -30.29 3.14 20.46
C SER A 295 -30.77 2.74 19.07
N GLY A 296 -31.54 1.64 19.02
CA GLY A 296 -32.03 1.03 17.77
C GLY A 296 -31.06 0.03 17.13
N PHE A 297 -29.92 -0.28 17.77
CA PHE A 297 -28.91 -1.21 17.30
C PHE A 297 -28.48 -2.21 18.40
N ASP A 298 -29.46 -2.87 19.03
CA ASP A 298 -29.25 -3.69 20.23
C ASP A 298 -28.31 -4.89 20.01
N SER A 299 -28.13 -5.34 18.76
CA SER A 299 -27.23 -6.46 18.43
C SER A 299 -25.79 -6.03 18.11
N VAL A 300 -25.54 -4.71 17.98
CA VAL A 300 -24.24 -4.14 17.61
C VAL A 300 -23.48 -3.72 18.87
N LYS A 301 -22.25 -4.22 19.01
CA LYS A 301 -21.31 -3.74 20.02
C LYS A 301 -20.55 -2.55 19.44
N ALA A 302 -20.43 -1.46 20.20
CA ALA A 302 -19.68 -0.28 19.79
C ALA A 302 -18.74 0.20 20.89
N GLY A 303 -17.58 0.74 20.49
CA GLY A 303 -16.64 1.31 21.45
C GLY A 303 -15.54 2.16 20.82
N ILE A 304 -14.90 2.97 21.66
CA ILE A 304 -13.70 3.73 21.31
C ILE A 304 -12.48 2.83 21.47
N VAL A 305 -11.67 2.72 20.42
CA VAL A 305 -10.44 1.94 20.44
C VAL A 305 -9.33 2.74 21.14
N LYS A 306 -8.52 2.09 21.97
CA LYS A 306 -7.29 2.67 22.54
C LYS A 306 -6.24 2.80 21.44
N TRP A 307 -6.35 3.85 20.64
CA TRP A 307 -5.50 4.11 19.47
C TRP A 307 -5.07 5.59 19.41
N PRO A 308 -3.94 5.95 18.77
CA PRO A 308 -3.51 7.35 18.66
C PRO A 308 -4.53 8.23 17.92
N MET A 309 -5.17 7.65 16.90
CA MET A 309 -6.23 8.31 16.14
C MET A 309 -7.61 8.03 16.74
N SER A 310 -8.59 8.86 16.38
CA SER A 310 -9.96 8.72 16.86
C SER A 310 -10.71 7.63 16.10
N VAL A 311 -10.89 6.47 16.73
CA VAL A 311 -11.49 5.28 16.10
C VAL A 311 -12.70 4.81 16.89
N ILE A 312 -13.80 4.57 16.19
CA ILE A 312 -14.97 3.85 16.71
C ILE A 312 -14.98 2.47 16.05
N ARG A 313 -14.97 1.41 16.85
CA ARG A 313 -15.14 0.04 16.39
C ARG A 313 -16.57 -0.40 16.62
N LEU A 314 -17.17 -0.99 15.59
CA LEU A 314 -18.47 -1.63 15.65
C LEU A 314 -18.34 -3.10 15.27
N SER A 315 -19.08 -3.99 15.94
CA SER A 315 -19.13 -5.40 15.57
C SER A 315 -20.51 -5.99 15.79
N GLY A 316 -20.86 -6.99 14.99
CA GLY A 316 -22.16 -7.65 15.06
C GLY A 316 -22.28 -8.82 14.08
N LYS A 317 -23.26 -9.70 14.34
CA LYS A 317 -23.57 -10.83 13.44
C LYS A 317 -24.61 -10.46 12.37
N ASP A 318 -25.49 -9.51 12.67
CA ASP A 318 -26.43 -8.99 11.68
C ASP A 318 -25.73 -7.92 10.83
N ARG A 319 -25.33 -8.34 9.62
CA ARG A 319 -24.67 -7.48 8.65
C ARG A 319 -25.49 -6.22 8.33
N ALA A 320 -26.79 -6.35 8.11
CA ALA A 320 -27.63 -5.23 7.70
C ALA A 320 -27.83 -4.22 8.84
N GLU A 321 -27.93 -4.70 10.09
CA GLU A 321 -27.97 -3.83 11.26
C GLU A 321 -26.62 -3.10 11.47
N LEU A 322 -25.50 -3.80 11.30
CA LEU A 322 -24.16 -3.21 11.40
C LEU A 322 -23.91 -2.13 10.33
N GLU A 323 -24.29 -2.38 9.07
CA GLU A 323 -24.21 -1.39 7.97
C GLU A 323 -24.96 -0.09 8.34
N ARG A 324 -26.20 -0.22 8.84
CA ARG A 324 -27.01 0.92 9.26
C ARG A 324 -26.41 1.64 10.49
N ALA A 325 -25.79 0.91 11.42
CA ALA A 325 -25.11 1.50 12.57
C ALA A 325 -23.90 2.32 12.15
N CYS A 326 -23.07 1.78 11.25
CA CYS A 326 -21.93 2.48 10.68
C CYS A 326 -22.36 3.75 9.91
N ASP A 327 -23.44 3.67 9.13
CA ASP A 327 -23.99 4.82 8.41
C ASP A 327 -24.55 5.89 9.36
N LYS A 328 -25.23 5.51 10.46
CA LYS A 328 -25.66 6.48 11.50
C LYS A 328 -24.49 7.32 12.01
N ILE A 329 -23.34 6.68 12.28
CA ILE A 329 -22.13 7.38 12.73
C ILE A 329 -21.55 8.25 11.62
N LEU A 330 -21.46 7.75 10.38
CA LEU A 330 -20.94 8.51 9.25
C LEU A 330 -21.76 9.79 9.01
N VAL A 331 -23.09 9.67 8.97
CA VAL A 331 -24.01 10.79 8.76
C VAL A 331 -23.88 11.81 9.90
N ALA A 332 -23.87 11.35 11.15
CA ALA A 332 -23.71 12.24 12.30
C ALA A 332 -22.35 12.95 12.29
N TRP A 333 -21.25 12.21 12.04
CA TRP A 333 -19.90 12.78 11.97
C TRP A 333 -19.79 13.85 10.89
N ARG A 334 -20.34 13.59 9.70
CA ARG A 334 -20.32 14.55 8.58
C ARG A 334 -20.98 15.88 8.90
N ALA A 335 -21.96 15.90 9.80
CA ALA A 335 -22.66 17.10 10.22
C ALA A 335 -22.11 17.72 11.52
N TYR A 336 -21.19 17.05 12.21
CA TYR A 336 -20.76 17.42 13.55
C TYR A 336 -19.64 18.48 13.56
N SER A 337 -19.86 19.57 14.29
CA SER A 337 -18.84 20.56 14.61
C SER A 337 -18.62 20.64 16.12
N ASP A 338 -17.37 20.81 16.52
CA ASP A 338 -16.97 21.11 17.90
C ASP A 338 -15.79 22.08 17.84
N GLU A 339 -16.12 23.38 17.82
CA GLU A 339 -15.14 24.47 17.68
C GLU A 339 -14.13 24.47 18.82
N SER A 340 -14.49 23.93 20.00
CA SER A 340 -13.62 23.88 21.17
C SER A 340 -12.35 23.06 20.91
N VAL A 341 -12.40 22.12 19.97
CA VAL A 341 -11.28 21.27 19.57
C VAL A 341 -10.92 21.44 18.09
N GLY A 342 -11.38 22.54 17.46
CA GLY A 342 -11.06 22.87 16.08
C GLY A 342 -11.72 21.96 15.03
N ILE A 343 -12.79 21.24 15.39
CA ILE A 343 -13.54 20.40 14.45
C ILE A 343 -14.66 21.23 13.85
N TYR A 344 -14.66 21.38 12.53
CA TYR A 344 -15.73 22.02 11.78
C TYR A 344 -16.21 21.06 10.72
N ALA A 345 -17.52 20.81 10.65
CA ALA A 345 -18.11 20.01 9.59
C ALA A 345 -18.01 20.71 8.23
N PHE A 346 -18.16 22.05 8.22
CA PHE A 346 -18.15 22.87 7.01
C PHE A 346 -17.46 24.21 7.22
N THR A 347 -16.79 24.73 6.18
CA THR A 347 -16.42 26.15 6.05
C THR A 347 -16.83 26.63 4.66
N ASP A 348 -17.51 27.77 4.56
CA ASP A 348 -18.03 28.32 3.29
C ASP A 348 -18.80 27.30 2.41
N GLY A 349 -19.50 26.35 3.05
CA GLY A 349 -20.23 25.28 2.39
C GLY A 349 -19.39 24.08 1.92
N VAL A 350 -18.07 24.11 2.10
CA VAL A 350 -17.16 22.99 1.82
C VAL A 350 -17.13 22.02 3.00
N PRO A 351 -17.42 20.72 2.81
CA PRO A 351 -17.38 19.72 3.87
C PRO A 351 -15.94 19.35 4.26
N HIS A 352 -15.73 19.07 5.55
CA HIS A 352 -14.42 18.68 6.08
C HIS A 352 -14.37 17.32 6.77
N ASN A 353 -15.50 16.81 7.26
CA ASN A 353 -15.56 15.54 7.98
C ASN A 353 -15.77 14.36 7.02
N THR A 354 -15.01 13.29 7.23
CA THR A 354 -15.18 12.00 6.57
C THR A 354 -14.59 10.89 7.45
N ILE A 355 -14.55 9.66 6.96
CA ILE A 355 -14.00 8.51 7.67
C ILE A 355 -13.03 7.72 6.79
N THR A 356 -12.21 6.90 7.44
CA THR A 356 -11.49 5.77 6.83
C THR A 356 -12.14 4.50 7.39
N PRO A 357 -13.08 3.86 6.65
CA PRO A 357 -13.74 2.63 7.09
C PRO A 357 -12.87 1.41 6.78
N ILE A 358 -12.75 0.50 7.75
CA ILE A 358 -12.02 -0.76 7.60
C ILE A 358 -12.91 -1.88 8.10
N ALA A 359 -13.20 -2.87 7.26
CA ALA A 359 -13.98 -4.04 7.58
C ALA A 359 -13.10 -5.29 7.66
N ARG A 360 -13.47 -6.22 8.54
CA ARG A 360 -12.90 -7.56 8.65
C ARG A 360 -13.92 -8.52 9.25
N ARG A 361 -13.56 -9.81 9.32
CA ARG A 361 -14.39 -10.84 9.94
C ARG A 361 -13.64 -11.59 11.03
N HIS A 362 -14.35 -11.88 12.11
CA HIS A 362 -13.91 -12.77 13.19
C HIS A 362 -14.87 -13.95 13.28
N GLY A 363 -14.60 -14.99 12.49
CA GLY A 363 -15.53 -16.09 12.29
C GLY A 363 -16.84 -15.61 11.68
N ASP A 364 -17.94 -15.72 12.43
CA ASP A 364 -19.29 -15.32 11.98
C ASP A 364 -19.63 -13.85 12.33
N GLU A 365 -18.74 -13.14 13.03
CA GLU A 365 -18.95 -11.74 13.40
C GLU A 365 -18.27 -10.81 12.39
N TYR A 366 -18.99 -9.79 11.94
CA TYR A 366 -18.46 -8.69 11.16
C TYR A 366 -17.92 -7.63 12.11
N GLU A 367 -16.82 -7.00 11.75
CA GLU A 367 -16.24 -5.88 12.47
C GLU A 367 -15.95 -4.74 11.49
N CYS A 368 -16.24 -3.50 11.89
CA CYS A 368 -15.92 -2.30 11.15
C CYS A 368 -15.32 -1.23 12.06
N ASP A 369 -14.08 -0.82 11.75
CA ASP A 369 -13.43 0.34 12.34
C ASP A 369 -13.73 1.58 11.52
N LEU A 370 -14.24 2.62 12.17
CA LEU A 370 -14.48 3.94 11.60
C LEU A 370 -13.46 4.91 12.19
N VAL A 371 -12.40 5.20 11.43
CA VAL A 371 -11.43 6.22 11.83
C VAL A 371 -11.95 7.59 11.41
N LEU A 372 -12.24 8.46 12.36
CA LEU A 372 -12.76 9.80 12.11
C LEU A 372 -11.67 10.70 11.53
N ARG A 373 -11.97 11.35 10.40
CA ARG A 373 -11.05 12.22 9.66
C ARG A 373 -11.67 13.61 9.49
N ASN A 374 -10.81 14.63 9.51
CA ASN A 374 -11.17 16.00 9.17
C ASN A 374 -10.03 16.64 8.38
N ASN A 375 -10.32 17.29 7.25
CA ASN A 375 -9.32 17.89 6.36
C ASN A 375 -9.18 19.42 6.47
N ILE A 376 -9.73 20.04 7.51
CA ILE A 376 -9.66 21.48 7.72
C ILE A 376 -8.21 21.95 7.80
N THR A 377 -7.95 23.11 7.22
CA THR A 377 -6.63 23.76 7.18
C THR A 377 -6.69 25.09 7.90
N SER A 378 -5.52 25.62 8.28
CA SER A 378 -5.34 27.02 8.68
C SER A 378 -4.14 27.62 7.96
N GLU A 379 -3.92 28.94 8.08
CA GLU A 379 -2.72 29.59 7.51
C GLU A 379 -1.42 28.97 8.06
N GLU A 380 -1.40 28.64 9.35
CA GLU A 380 -0.26 27.99 10.01
C GLU A 380 -0.15 26.48 9.67
N ARG A 381 -1.28 25.87 9.28
CA ARG A 381 -1.40 24.43 8.98
C ARG A 381 -2.03 24.22 7.60
N PRO A 382 -1.34 24.59 6.50
CA PRO A 382 -1.88 24.50 5.15
C PRO A 382 -2.04 23.05 4.67
N LEU A 383 -1.36 22.10 5.31
CA LEU A 383 -1.51 20.66 5.06
C LEU A 383 -2.54 20.00 5.97
N GLY A 384 -3.30 20.76 6.75
CA GLY A 384 -4.33 20.25 7.65
C GLY A 384 -4.01 20.45 9.13
N ILE A 385 -5.02 20.82 9.91
CA ILE A 385 -4.95 20.91 11.38
C ILE A 385 -4.74 19.50 11.98
N PHE A 386 -5.40 18.50 11.39
CA PHE A 386 -5.31 17.08 11.78
C PHE A 386 -4.38 16.28 10.84
N HIS A 387 -3.19 16.83 10.60
CA HIS A 387 -2.12 16.25 9.80
C HIS A 387 -0.80 16.40 10.56
N PRO A 388 0.28 15.61 10.33
CA PRO A 388 1.54 15.73 11.06
C PRO A 388 2.13 17.13 11.05
N ASN A 389 2.66 17.52 12.22
CA ASN A 389 3.34 18.78 12.39
C ASN A 389 4.53 18.92 11.43
N PRO A 390 4.77 20.13 10.85
CA PRO A 390 5.98 20.43 10.11
C PRO A 390 7.29 19.95 10.77
N SER A 391 7.36 19.95 12.10
CA SER A 391 8.51 19.43 12.84
C SER A 391 8.79 17.94 12.63
N LEU A 392 7.84 17.16 12.12
CA LEU A 392 7.95 15.71 11.87
C LEU A 392 8.23 15.38 10.39
N HIS A 393 8.17 16.38 9.49
CA HIS A 393 8.26 16.17 8.04
C HIS A 393 9.64 15.68 7.58
N HIS A 394 10.66 15.78 8.43
CA HIS A 394 11.97 15.20 8.17
C HIS A 394 11.96 13.66 8.16
N ILE A 395 10.98 13.02 8.81
CA ILE A 395 10.74 11.57 8.69
C ILE A 395 9.58 11.28 7.74
N LYS A 396 8.42 11.91 7.97
CA LYS A 396 7.18 11.62 7.25
C LYS A 396 6.42 12.92 6.97
N LYS A 397 6.34 13.30 5.69
CA LYS A 397 5.62 14.50 5.24
C LYS A 397 4.30 14.17 4.56
N GLU A 398 4.21 13.01 3.92
CA GLU A 398 3.06 12.63 3.10
C GLU A 398 1.82 12.36 3.95
N ASN A 399 0.66 12.38 3.28
CA ASN A 399 -0.65 12.09 3.88
C ASN A 399 -0.67 10.71 4.55
N ILE A 400 -1.42 10.63 5.66
CA ILE A 400 -1.63 9.38 6.42
C ILE A 400 -2.78 8.62 5.76
N GLY A 401 -2.43 7.60 4.97
CA GLY A 401 -3.36 6.73 4.26
C GLY A 401 -3.85 5.58 5.14
N LEU A 402 -4.67 4.71 4.55
CA LEU A 402 -5.26 3.55 5.21
C LEU A 402 -4.22 2.70 5.98
N ILE A 403 -3.06 2.45 5.36
CA ILE A 403 -2.02 1.56 5.89
C ILE A 403 -1.40 2.17 7.15
N GLU A 404 -1.05 3.46 7.09
CA GLU A 404 -0.50 4.17 8.24
C GLU A 404 -1.51 4.30 9.37
N VAL A 405 -2.78 4.58 9.07
CA VAL A 405 -3.87 4.65 10.05
C VAL A 405 -3.94 3.39 10.91
N MET A 406 -3.73 2.22 10.31
CA MET A 406 -3.78 0.93 11.02
C MET A 406 -2.48 0.59 11.77
N GLY A 407 -1.42 1.38 11.62
CA GLY A 407 -0.17 1.26 12.40
C GLY A 407 1.05 0.77 11.65
N LEU A 408 1.08 0.85 10.31
CA LEU A 408 2.28 0.54 9.51
C LEU A 408 2.80 1.80 8.80
N ALA A 409 3.97 2.28 9.20
CA ALA A 409 4.62 3.42 8.58
C ALA A 409 5.27 3.05 7.26
N VAL A 410 4.84 3.67 6.16
CA VAL A 410 5.54 3.60 4.86
C VAL A 410 6.43 4.83 4.70
N LEU A 411 7.72 4.64 4.96
CA LEU A 411 8.74 5.68 4.96
C LEU A 411 9.53 5.74 3.64
N PRO A 412 10.05 6.92 3.27
CA PRO A 412 10.73 7.11 1.99
C PRO A 412 12.10 6.44 1.95
N ALA A 413 12.48 5.94 0.77
CA ALA A 413 13.72 5.19 0.53
C ALA A 413 15.00 5.91 1.02
N ARG A 414 15.03 7.25 0.99
CA ARG A 414 16.15 8.07 1.46
C ARG A 414 16.56 7.76 2.91
N LEU A 415 15.59 7.45 3.79
CA LEU A 415 15.87 7.17 5.20
C LEU A 415 16.78 5.96 5.39
N ALA A 416 16.81 5.02 4.43
CA ALA A 416 17.68 3.85 4.52
C ALA A 416 19.16 4.25 4.59
N ASN A 417 19.55 5.28 3.85
CA ASN A 417 20.91 5.80 3.84
C ASN A 417 21.15 6.76 5.02
N GLU A 418 20.12 7.52 5.40
CA GLU A 418 20.21 8.52 6.48
C GLU A 418 20.33 7.86 7.85
N ILE A 419 19.66 6.72 8.12
CA ILE A 419 19.71 6.04 9.42
C ILE A 419 21.14 5.82 9.92
N LYS A 420 22.02 5.33 9.05
CA LYS A 420 23.42 5.09 9.41
C LYS A 420 24.15 6.38 9.75
N ALA A 421 24.00 7.40 8.90
CA ALA A 421 24.66 8.69 9.09
C ALA A 421 24.15 9.43 10.34
N LEU A 422 22.86 9.32 10.63
CA LEU A 422 22.24 9.84 11.86
C LEU A 422 22.76 9.09 13.10
N GLY A 423 23.00 7.78 13.00
CA GLY A 423 23.66 7.01 14.05
C GLY A 423 25.08 7.49 14.34
N ASP A 424 25.88 7.69 13.29
CA ASP A 424 27.24 8.24 13.43
C ASP A 424 27.24 9.65 14.04
N ALA A 425 26.28 10.50 13.63
CA ALA A 425 26.09 11.82 14.20
C ALA A 425 25.67 11.78 15.67
N LEU A 426 24.84 10.80 16.08
CA LEU A 426 24.44 10.55 17.46
C LEU A 426 25.62 10.22 18.37
N VAL A 427 26.53 9.36 17.92
CA VAL A 427 27.74 8.99 18.68
C VAL A 427 28.67 10.19 18.84
N ASN A 428 28.88 10.95 17.77
CA ASN A 428 29.88 12.04 17.73
C ASN A 428 29.32 13.41 18.15
N LYS A 429 28.01 13.53 18.36
CA LYS A 429 27.28 14.80 18.58
C LYS A 429 27.58 15.84 17.49
N THR A 430 27.54 15.39 16.24
CA THR A 430 27.85 16.23 15.08
C THR A 430 26.73 17.25 14.83
N ASP A 431 27.07 18.52 14.65
CA ASP A 431 26.10 19.52 14.19
C ASP A 431 25.76 19.27 12.71
N LEU A 432 24.48 19.02 12.43
CA LEU A 432 23.96 18.73 11.08
C LEU A 432 23.37 19.95 10.38
N SER A 433 23.33 21.12 11.02
CA SER A 433 22.68 22.31 10.48
C SER A 433 23.21 22.76 9.10
N GLY A 434 24.49 22.49 8.82
CA GLY A 434 25.15 22.78 7.54
C GLY A 434 25.18 21.62 6.54
N ASP A 435 24.60 20.45 6.86
CA ASP A 435 24.63 19.28 5.99
C ASP A 435 23.54 19.37 4.90
N GLU A 436 23.93 19.25 3.62
CA GLU A 436 22.99 19.36 2.50
C GLU A 436 21.87 18.30 2.50
N LYS A 437 22.12 17.13 3.08
CA LYS A 437 21.19 15.99 3.08
C LYS A 437 20.51 15.81 4.42
N LEU A 438 21.20 16.06 5.52
CA LEU A 438 20.74 15.76 6.88
C LEU A 438 20.26 16.99 7.66
N SER A 439 20.42 18.21 7.13
CA SER A 439 19.97 19.44 7.81
C SER A 439 18.50 19.42 8.23
N GLY A 440 17.63 18.72 7.50
CA GLY A 440 16.24 18.52 7.88
C GLY A 440 16.06 17.81 9.24
N HIS A 441 17.04 17.05 9.70
CA HIS A 441 17.04 16.32 10.98
C HIS A 441 17.70 17.10 12.11
N ALA A 442 18.33 18.26 11.85
CA ALA A 442 19.24 18.91 12.80
C ALA A 442 18.58 19.26 14.14
N GLN A 443 17.36 19.81 14.12
CA GLN A 443 16.63 20.13 15.35
C GLN A 443 16.33 18.87 16.18
N TRP A 444 15.79 17.83 15.53
CA TRP A 444 15.50 16.56 16.17
C TRP A 444 16.76 15.90 16.73
N MET A 445 17.87 15.93 16.00
CA MET A 445 19.15 15.38 16.47
C MET A 445 19.70 16.14 17.69
N ASN A 446 19.53 17.46 17.77
CA ASN A 446 19.91 18.22 18.97
C ASN A 446 19.13 17.77 20.21
N GLU A 447 17.84 17.44 20.06
CA GLU A 447 17.04 16.85 21.14
C GLU A 447 17.57 15.46 21.52
N LEU A 448 17.95 14.64 20.53
CA LEU A 448 18.54 13.32 20.78
C LEU A 448 19.90 13.40 21.48
N TYR A 449 20.75 14.38 21.15
CA TYR A 449 22.05 14.59 21.81
C TYR A 449 21.90 14.95 23.30
N ALA A 450 20.80 15.62 23.66
CA ALA A 450 20.45 15.95 25.03
C ALA A 450 19.85 14.75 25.76
N LYS A 451 18.96 13.99 25.08
CA LYS A 451 18.30 12.78 25.61
C LYS A 451 19.28 11.63 25.85
N TYR A 452 20.25 11.45 24.96
CA TYR A 452 21.22 10.35 25.00
C TYR A 452 22.63 10.89 25.31
N THR A 453 23.01 10.87 26.60
CA THR A 453 24.27 11.47 27.06
C THR A 453 25.51 10.70 26.63
N ALA A 454 25.42 9.37 26.53
CA ALA A 454 26.47 8.48 26.05
C ALA A 454 25.86 7.38 25.17
N VAL A 455 26.31 7.30 23.92
CA VAL A 455 25.86 6.31 22.92
C VAL A 455 27.10 5.66 22.33
N ASN A 456 27.15 4.34 22.34
CA ASN A 456 28.18 3.59 21.62
C ASN A 456 27.71 3.34 20.16
N ALA A 457 28.63 2.98 19.28
CA ALA A 457 28.33 2.77 17.87
C ALA A 457 27.35 1.60 17.63
N ASP A 458 27.40 0.56 18.46
CA ASP A 458 26.60 -0.66 18.30
C ASP A 458 25.10 -0.40 18.59
N ASP A 459 24.80 0.54 19.47
CA ASP A 459 23.43 0.91 19.87
C ASP A 459 22.84 2.04 19.03
N ALA A 460 23.67 2.85 18.36
CA ALA A 460 23.25 4.09 17.72
C ALA A 460 22.16 3.88 16.67
N GLU A 461 22.31 2.89 15.79
CA GLU A 461 21.32 2.59 14.75
C GLU A 461 19.97 2.17 15.34
N ASN A 462 19.98 1.36 16.40
CA ASN A 462 18.77 0.91 17.08
C ASN A 462 18.07 2.07 17.80
N ILE A 463 18.83 3.01 18.38
CA ILE A 463 18.26 4.24 18.95
C ILE A 463 17.59 5.07 17.85
N ILE A 464 18.24 5.29 16.72
CA ILE A 464 17.64 6.04 15.59
C ILE A 464 16.36 5.35 15.09
N LYS A 465 16.38 4.02 14.90
CA LYS A 465 15.18 3.26 14.51
C LYS A 465 14.04 3.39 15.52
N ARG A 466 14.35 3.36 16.82
CA ARG A 466 13.35 3.58 17.89
C ARG A 466 12.78 5.00 17.84
N GLU A 467 13.62 6.02 17.69
CA GLU A 467 13.18 7.41 17.63
C GLU A 467 12.39 7.71 16.35
N ILE A 468 12.70 7.06 15.23
CA ILE A 468 11.86 7.11 14.01
C ILE A 468 10.47 6.53 14.32
N GLY A 469 10.40 5.41 15.06
CA GLY A 469 9.14 4.85 15.53
C GLY A 469 8.35 5.82 16.41
N ALA A 470 9.01 6.50 17.34
CA ALA A 470 8.39 7.52 18.19
C ALA A 470 7.88 8.73 17.38
N VAL A 471 8.61 9.17 16.35
CA VAL A 471 8.14 10.20 15.41
C VAL A 471 6.89 9.73 14.66
N PHE A 472 6.83 8.46 14.25
CA PHE A 472 5.65 7.91 13.59
C PHE A 472 4.43 7.78 14.53
N GLU A 473 4.64 7.41 15.80
CA GLU A 473 3.58 7.46 16.81
C GLU A 473 3.03 8.88 16.94
N GLN A 474 3.90 9.90 17.04
CA GLN A 474 3.50 11.30 17.09
C GLN A 474 2.75 11.75 15.83
N VAL A 475 3.17 11.27 14.66
CA VAL A 475 2.45 11.48 13.38
C VAL A 475 1.00 11.00 13.46
N LEU A 476 0.73 9.84 14.07
CA LEU A 476 -0.62 9.33 14.24
C LEU A 476 -1.42 10.14 15.29
N LEU A 477 -0.78 10.55 16.39
CA LEU A 477 -1.38 11.43 17.41
C LEU A 477 -1.78 12.79 16.83
N ASP A 478 -0.95 13.36 15.96
CA ASP A 478 -1.23 14.61 15.26
C ASP A 478 -2.40 14.46 14.27
N ALA A 479 -2.54 13.29 13.65
CA ALA A 479 -3.61 12.99 12.71
C ALA A 479 -4.97 12.67 13.38
N GLY A 480 -4.99 12.36 14.68
CA GLY A 480 -6.23 12.17 15.44
C GLY A 480 -7.03 13.46 15.59
N VAL A 481 -8.33 13.43 15.29
CA VAL A 481 -9.23 14.60 15.39
C VAL A 481 -9.53 14.95 16.86
N TYR A 482 -9.64 13.94 17.72
CA TYR A 482 -9.65 14.10 19.17
C TYR A 482 -8.29 13.76 19.74
N LYS A 483 -7.62 14.75 20.35
CA LYS A 483 -6.28 14.58 20.91
C LYS A 483 -6.31 13.64 22.12
N ARG A 484 -5.20 12.91 22.33
CA ARG A 484 -5.02 11.99 23.47
C ARG A 484 -4.71 12.74 24.78
N ASN A 485 -5.60 13.66 25.14
CA ASN A 485 -5.59 14.43 26.38
C ASN A 485 -7.02 14.52 26.95
N ASP A 486 -7.19 15.10 28.14
CA ASP A 486 -8.49 15.15 28.83
C ASP A 486 -9.56 15.93 28.03
N GLU A 487 -9.16 17.02 27.37
CA GLU A 487 -10.05 17.84 26.54
C GLU A 487 -10.55 17.05 25.31
N GLY A 488 -9.64 16.40 24.58
CA GLY A 488 -9.96 15.59 23.41
C GLY A 488 -10.82 14.38 23.78
N LYS A 489 -10.54 13.73 24.92
CA LYS A 489 -11.38 12.65 25.44
C LYS A 489 -12.80 13.12 25.75
N ALA A 490 -12.94 14.26 26.44
CA ALA A 490 -14.25 14.83 26.74
C ALA A 490 -15.00 15.22 25.45
N ALA A 491 -14.31 15.79 24.46
CA ALA A 491 -14.87 16.13 23.17
C ALA A 491 -15.32 14.90 22.35
N PHE A 492 -14.54 13.81 22.39
CA PHE A 492 -14.93 12.57 21.73
C PHE A 492 -16.20 11.99 22.37
N LEU A 493 -16.29 11.98 23.70
CA LEU A 493 -17.48 11.51 24.41
C LEU A 493 -18.73 12.36 24.07
N ARG A 494 -18.60 13.69 23.89
CA ARG A 494 -19.71 14.53 23.42
C ARG A 494 -20.23 14.09 22.05
N PHE A 495 -19.33 13.77 21.12
CA PHE A 495 -19.75 13.23 19.83
C PHE A 495 -20.41 11.87 19.98
N ILE A 496 -19.85 10.96 20.78
CA ILE A 496 -20.47 9.65 21.03
C ILE A 496 -21.89 9.82 21.61
N ASP A 497 -22.09 10.73 22.57
CA ASP A 497 -23.41 11.00 23.14
C ASP A 497 -24.43 11.50 22.10
N SER A 498 -23.98 12.12 21.01
CA SER A 498 -24.85 12.54 19.90
C SER A 498 -25.30 11.37 18.99
N VAL A 499 -24.62 10.23 19.04
CA VAL A 499 -24.89 9.04 18.20
C VAL A 499 -25.37 7.82 18.98
N LYS A 500 -25.43 7.91 20.31
CA LYS A 500 -26.04 6.89 21.18
C LYS A 500 -27.51 6.66 20.89
#